data_AF-A0A356K729-F1
#
_entry.id   AF-A0A356K729-F1
#
_cell.length_a   1.000
_cell.length_b   1.000
_cell.length_c   1.000
_cell.angle_alpha   90.00
_cell.angle_beta   90.00
_cell.angle_gamma   90.00
#
_symmetry.space_group_name_H-M   'P 1'
#
loop_
_entity.id
_entity.type
_entity.pdbx_description
1 polymer ?
#
loop_
_entity_poly.entity_id
_entity_poly.type
_entity_poly.pdbx_seq_one_letter_code
_entity_poly.pdbx_strand_id
1 'polypeptide(L)'
;MGNRNKLAAGRLAVLAFVGSTVSFAQGQQVGLDGSHVRELEPLAIHPRTSLTIVDQIRHNHFLKKPLDDSASSEIFDKYVSTLDPGHAYLLQSDLDALNKYRYQL
;
A
#
# COMPACT_ATOMS: atom_id res chain seq x y z
N MET A 1 -62.16 51.02 15.13
CA MET A 1 -61.81 49.72 15.75
C MET A 1 -60.34 49.46 15.48
N GLY A 2 -59.44 49.55 16.46
CA GLY A 2 -59.11 48.48 17.41
C GLY A 2 -58.17 47.46 16.73
N ASN A 3 -57.01 47.06 17.26
CA ASN A 3 -56.32 47.35 18.49
C ASN A 3 -54.84 46.95 18.29
N ARG A 4 -53.95 47.56 19.07
CA ARG A 4 -52.54 47.14 19.20
C ARG A 4 -52.53 45.76 19.89
N ASN A 5 -51.56 44.89 19.61
CA ASN A 5 -50.72 44.24 20.62
C ASN A 5 -49.69 43.28 20.02
N LYS A 6 -48.48 43.39 20.58
CA LYS A 6 -47.23 42.69 20.29
C LYS A 6 -47.28 41.29 20.87
N LEU A 7 -46.71 40.29 20.19
CA LEU A 7 -46.05 39.16 20.84
C LEU A 7 -44.87 38.68 19.97
N ALA A 8 -43.70 38.68 20.58
CA ALA A 8 -42.46 38.15 20.07
C ALA A 8 -42.34 36.66 20.40
N ALA A 9 -41.34 36.03 19.77
CA ALA A 9 -40.62 34.82 20.18
C ALA A 9 -41.20 33.45 19.78
N GLY A 10 -40.49 32.82 18.85
CA GLY A 10 -40.53 31.39 18.57
C GLY A 10 -39.36 31.02 17.66
N ARG A 11 -38.26 30.55 18.25
CA ARG A 11 -37.00 30.13 17.61
C ARG A 11 -37.18 28.89 16.72
N LEU A 12 -36.13 28.58 15.94
CA LEU A 12 -35.91 27.43 15.03
C LEU A 12 -36.51 27.64 13.63
N ALA A 13 -35.76 27.54 12.52
CA ALA A 13 -34.69 26.60 12.24
C ALA A 13 -33.57 27.25 11.40
N VAL A 14 -32.35 27.10 11.90
CA VAL A 14 -31.12 27.03 11.11
C VAL A 14 -31.27 25.84 10.16
N LEU A 15 -31.18 26.04 8.84
CA LEU A 15 -30.71 25.07 7.82
C LEU A 15 -31.16 25.49 6.41
N ALA A 16 -30.41 26.42 5.81
CA ALA A 16 -30.37 26.56 4.35
C ALA A 16 -29.03 27.17 3.94
N PHE A 17 -27.93 26.55 4.37
CA PHE A 17 -26.63 26.72 3.73
C PHE A 17 -26.27 25.39 3.06
N VAL A 18 -27.01 25.04 2.02
CA VAL A 18 -26.68 23.91 1.14
C VAL A 18 -26.63 24.47 -0.26
N GLY A 19 -25.43 24.47 -0.84
CA GLY A 19 -25.24 24.81 -2.24
C GLY A 19 -24.20 25.90 -2.47
N SER A 20 -22.98 25.73 -1.97
CA SER A 20 -21.84 26.51 -2.47
C SER A 20 -20.61 25.63 -2.56
N THR A 21 -20.41 25.17 -3.81
CA THR A 21 -19.15 24.76 -4.45
C THR A 21 -18.33 23.67 -3.78
N VAL A 22 -18.37 22.49 -4.40
CA VAL A 22 -17.30 21.49 -4.32
C VAL A 22 -15.99 22.19 -4.70
N SER A 23 -15.11 22.41 -3.73
CA SER A 23 -13.71 22.72 -4.01
C SER A 23 -13.08 21.46 -4.62
N PHE A 24 -12.98 21.44 -5.94
CA PHE A 24 -12.17 20.45 -6.65
C PHE A 24 -10.73 20.62 -6.16
N ALA A 25 -10.22 19.59 -5.48
CA ALA A 25 -8.81 19.48 -5.17
C ALA A 25 -8.04 19.58 -6.49
N GLN A 26 -7.20 20.61 -6.65
CA GLN A 26 -6.19 20.63 -7.68
C GLN A 26 -5.20 19.52 -7.35
N GLY A 27 -5.46 18.32 -7.90
CA GLY A 27 -4.47 17.26 -7.96
C GLY A 27 -3.33 17.76 -8.83
N GLN A 28 -2.21 18.09 -8.21
CA GLN A 28 -0.97 18.36 -8.92
C GLN A 28 -0.57 17.06 -9.62
N GLN A 29 -0.86 16.97 -10.92
CA GLN A 29 -0.44 15.88 -11.78
C GLN A 29 1.06 16.05 -11.99
N VAL A 30 1.87 15.47 -11.10
CA VAL A 30 3.29 15.30 -11.36
C VAL A 30 3.40 14.34 -12.52
N GLY A 31 3.70 14.86 -13.71
CA GLY A 31 4.01 14.05 -14.87
C GLY A 31 5.26 13.24 -14.57
N LEU A 32 5.08 11.98 -14.17
CA LEU A 32 6.16 11.01 -14.08
C LEU A 32 6.54 10.67 -15.52
N ASP A 33 7.57 11.32 -16.04
CA ASP A 33 8.19 10.89 -17.28
C ASP A 33 8.78 9.49 -17.04
N GLY A 34 8.07 8.47 -17.52
CA GLY A 34 8.44 7.06 -17.38
C GLY A 34 9.74 6.69 -18.08
N SER A 35 10.37 7.64 -18.80
CA SER A 35 11.65 7.49 -19.49
C SER A 35 12.83 7.14 -18.57
N HIS A 36 12.68 7.29 -17.25
CA HIS A 36 13.74 7.02 -16.26
C HIS A 36 13.62 5.66 -15.53
N VAL A 37 12.57 4.87 -15.80
CA VAL A 37 12.42 3.53 -15.19
C VAL A 37 13.09 2.50 -16.08
N ARG A 38 14.26 2.01 -15.66
CA ARG A 38 14.93 0.88 -16.30
C ARG A 38 14.24 -0.41 -15.89
N GLU A 39 13.72 -1.14 -16.86
CA GLU A 39 13.24 -2.50 -16.65
C GLU A 39 14.39 -3.40 -16.16
N LEU A 40 14.14 -4.10 -15.06
CA LEU A 40 15.13 -4.92 -14.39
C LEU A 40 14.92 -6.38 -14.80
N GLU A 41 15.98 -6.98 -15.34
CA GLU A 41 15.99 -8.40 -15.68
C GLU A 41 17.11 -9.10 -14.91
N PRO A 42 16.90 -10.35 -14.45
CA PRO A 42 17.96 -11.10 -13.81
C PRO A 42 19.10 -11.36 -14.80
N LEU A 43 20.34 -11.19 -14.35
CA LEU A 43 21.51 -11.60 -15.12
C LEU A 43 21.52 -13.12 -15.28
N ALA A 44 22.11 -13.62 -16.37
CA ALA A 44 22.19 -15.05 -16.67
C ALA A 44 22.83 -15.89 -15.55
N ILE A 45 23.62 -15.27 -14.67
CA ILE A 45 24.28 -15.94 -13.54
C ILE A 45 23.37 -16.07 -12.30
N HIS A 46 22.38 -15.20 -12.13
CA HIS A 46 21.56 -15.14 -10.91
C HIS A 46 20.86 -16.47 -10.59
N PRO A 47 20.22 -17.20 -11.53
CA PRO A 47 19.55 -18.46 -11.19
C PRO A 47 20.49 -19.50 -10.59
N ARG A 48 21.70 -19.64 -11.16
CA ARG A 48 22.72 -20.58 -10.67
C ARG A 48 23.23 -20.17 -9.29
N THR A 49 23.50 -18.88 -9.11
CA THR A 49 24.00 -18.36 -7.83
C THR A 49 22.95 -18.50 -6.73
N SER A 50 21.68 -18.19 -6.99
CA SER A 50 20.59 -18.33 -6.01
C SER A 50 20.44 -19.77 -5.54
N LEU A 51 20.47 -20.75 -6.45
CA LEU A 51 20.42 -22.17 -6.09
C LEU A 51 21.63 -22.59 -5.25
N THR A 52 22.82 -22.08 -5.58
CA THR A 52 24.05 -22.38 -4.83
C THR A 52 23.98 -21.83 -3.41
N ILE A 53 23.45 -20.61 -3.23
CA ILE A 53 23.26 -19.99 -1.91
C ILE A 53 22.27 -20.82 -1.08
N VAL A 54 21.14 -21.21 -1.66
CA VAL A 54 20.13 -22.04 -0.98
C VAL A 54 20.74 -23.39 -0.56
N ASP A 55 21.51 -24.03 -1.44
CA ASP A 55 22.16 -25.31 -1.15
C ASP A 55 23.16 -25.20 0.02
N GLN A 56 23.96 -24.13 0.05
CA GLN A 56 24.89 -23.87 1.15
C GLN A 56 24.17 -23.64 2.47
N ILE A 57 23.09 -22.86 2.48
CA ILE A 57 22.30 -22.63 3.71
C ILE A 57 21.70 -23.95 4.19
N ARG A 58 21.15 -24.78 3.30
CA ARG A 58 20.53 -26.05 3.67
C ARG A 58 21.52 -27.04 4.30
N HIS A 59 22.73 -27.14 3.77
CA HIS A 59 23.70 -28.16 4.19
C HIS A 59 24.63 -27.68 5.31
N ASN A 60 24.98 -26.39 5.32
CA ASN A 60 26.04 -25.87 6.20
C ASN A 60 25.50 -25.04 7.37
N HIS A 61 24.22 -24.66 7.39
CA HIS A 61 23.66 -23.88 8.48
C HIS A 61 23.46 -24.76 9.73
N PHE A 62 23.93 -24.27 10.89
CA PHE A 62 23.88 -25.00 12.16
C PHE A 62 22.44 -25.36 12.57
N LEU A 63 21.51 -24.43 12.36
CA LEU A 63 20.08 -24.67 12.55
C LEU A 63 19.49 -25.26 11.27
N LYS A 64 19.04 -26.51 11.35
CA LYS A 64 18.32 -27.18 10.26
C LYS A 64 16.88 -26.69 10.21
N LYS A 65 16.65 -25.57 9.54
CA LYS A 65 15.30 -25.06 9.28
C LYS A 65 14.76 -25.67 7.97
N PRO A 66 13.55 -26.25 7.97
CA PRO A 66 12.93 -26.71 6.72
C PRO A 66 12.61 -25.52 5.81
N LEU A 67 12.73 -25.72 4.49
CA LEU A 67 12.19 -24.80 3.49
C LEU A 67 10.77 -25.29 3.16
N ASP A 68 9.82 -24.85 3.98
CA ASP A 68 8.39 -25.14 3.86
C ASP A 68 7.59 -23.84 3.69
N ASP A 69 6.27 -23.96 3.60
CA ASP A 69 5.35 -22.82 3.44
C ASP A 69 5.49 -21.79 4.55
N SER A 70 5.88 -22.20 5.76
CA SER A 70 6.13 -21.31 6.89
C SER A 70 7.39 -20.47 6.66
N ALA A 71 8.48 -21.12 6.23
CA ALA A 71 9.71 -20.43 5.85
C ALA A 71 9.49 -19.49 4.66
N SER A 72 8.74 -19.93 3.64
CA SER A 72 8.38 -19.10 2.48
C SER A 72 7.61 -17.84 2.91
N SER A 73 6.60 -17.99 3.78
CA SER A 73 5.84 -16.85 4.29
C SER A 73 6.73 -15.85 5.04
N GLU A 74 7.67 -16.34 5.86
CA GLU A 74 8.58 -15.47 6.59
C GLU A 74 9.55 -14.72 5.67
N ILE A 75 10.06 -15.40 4.63
CA ILE A 75 10.94 -14.79 3.62
C ILE A 75 10.18 -13.72 2.84
N PHE A 76 8.93 -14.00 2.46
CA PHE A 76 8.06 -13.03 1.78
C PHE A 76 7.86 -11.76 2.62
N ASP A 77 7.52 -11.90 3.90
CA ASP A 77 7.32 -10.75 4.78
C ASP A 77 8.60 -9.91 4.93
N LYS A 78 9.76 -10.57 5.05
CA LYS A 78 11.07 -9.89 5.06
C LYS A 78 11.36 -9.17 3.75
N TYR A 79 11.02 -9.77 2.61
CA TYR A 79 11.21 -9.17 1.29
C TYR A 79 10.38 -7.89 1.15
N VAL A 80 9.08 -7.94 1.48
CA VAL A 80 8.18 -6.77 1.44
C VAL A 80 8.68 -5.68 2.39
N SER A 81 9.07 -6.05 3.62
CA SER A 81 9.61 -5.11 4.60
C SER A 81 10.93 -4.48 4.15
N THR A 82 11.77 -5.19 3.39
CA THR A 82 13.01 -4.66 2.82
C THR A 82 12.73 -3.71 1.65
N LEU A 83 11.70 -4.01 0.86
CA LEU A 83 11.30 -3.22 -0.29
C LEU A 83 10.67 -1.88 0.10
N ASP A 84 9.79 -1.88 1.12
CA ASP A 84 9.12 -0.68 1.62
C ASP A 84 9.00 -0.69 3.16
N PRO A 85 10.09 -0.39 3.90
CA PRO A 85 10.06 -0.36 5.36
C PRO A 85 9.12 0.71 5.94
N GLY A 86 8.88 1.79 5.18
CA GLY A 86 8.05 2.92 5.58
C GLY A 86 6.59 2.79 5.17
N HIS A 87 6.22 1.74 4.43
CA HIS A 87 4.89 1.55 3.84
C HIS A 87 4.40 2.80 3.08
N ALA A 88 5.30 3.47 2.36
CA ALA A 88 5.03 4.74 1.70
C ALA A 88 4.80 4.60 0.19
N TYR A 89 5.14 3.45 -0.40
CA TYR A 89 5.16 3.25 -1.84
C TYR A 89 4.20 2.17 -2.33
N LEU A 90 4.05 1.06 -1.59
CA LEU A 90 3.19 -0.04 -1.99
C LEU A 90 1.75 0.17 -1.52
N LEU A 91 0.79 0.01 -2.43
CA LEU A 91 -0.63 0.05 -2.09
C LEU A 91 -1.10 -1.32 -1.58
N GLN A 92 -2.23 -1.35 -0.86
CA GLN A 92 -2.83 -2.60 -0.42
C GLN A 92 -3.17 -3.54 -1.59
N SER A 93 -3.61 -2.99 -2.72
CA SER A 93 -3.88 -3.75 -3.95
C SER A 93 -2.63 -4.45 -4.50
N ASP A 94 -1.47 -3.80 -4.37
CA ASP A 94 -0.20 -4.34 -4.86
C ASP A 94 0.28 -5.47 -3.95
N LEU A 95 0.14 -5.29 -2.64
CA LEU A 95 0.40 -6.35 -1.66
C LEU A 95 -0.52 -7.55 -1.87
N ASP A 96 -1.81 -7.33 -2.14
CA ASP A 96 -2.77 -8.40 -2.41
C ASP A 96 -2.42 -9.17 -3.69
N ALA A 97 -1.89 -8.48 -4.71
CA ALA A 97 -1.38 -9.11 -5.92
C ALA A 97 -0.12 -9.97 -5.64
N LEU A 98 0.82 -9.45 -4.83
CA LEU A 98 2.04 -10.15 -4.44
C LEU A 98 1.79 -11.33 -3.50
N ASN A 99 0.78 -11.24 -2.63
CA ASN A 99 0.41 -12.28 -1.66
C ASN A 99 0.07 -13.63 -2.31
N LYS A 100 -0.26 -13.66 -3.61
CA LYS A 100 -0.45 -14.90 -4.38
C LYS A 100 0.80 -15.79 -4.43
N TYR A 101 1.99 -15.19 -4.31
CA TYR A 101 3.29 -15.88 -4.37
C TYR A 101 3.87 -16.20 -2.99
N ARG A 102 3.12 -15.91 -1.91
CA ARG A 102 3.60 -16.02 -0.52
C ARG A 102 4.11 -17.41 -0.13
N TYR A 103 3.60 -18.45 -0.78
CA TYR A 103 3.95 -19.87 -0.53
C TYR A 103 4.67 -20.52 -1.73
N GLN A 104 5.24 -19.73 -2.64
CA GLN A 104 5.89 -20.22 -3.87
C GLN A 104 7.38 -19.86 -3.95
N LEU A 105 8.00 -19.46 -2.83
CA LEU A 105 9.41 -19.04 -2.77
C LEU A 105 10.37 -20.20 -2.49
#